data_AF-A0A381S030-F1
#
_entry.id   AF-A0A381S030-F1
#
_cell.length_a   1.000
_cell.length_b   1.000
_cell.length_c   1.000
_cell.angle_alpha   90.00
_cell.angle_beta   90.00
_cell.angle_gamma   90.00
#
_symmetry.space_group_name_H-M   'P 1'
#
loop_
_entity.id
_entity.type
_entity.pdbx_description
1 polymer ?
#
loop_
_entity_poly.entity_id
_entity_poly.type
_entity_poly.pdbx_seq_one_letter_code
_entity_poly.pdbx_strand_id
1 'polypeptide(L)'
;MVVLTAHPAATHYQIDTGNDVDLAGVWQAETYVLLDGTEHPVVGKIFFTEDDWTVLFFVLDESEVPRRGSGEGGTFTLTGDQLVLTHRYHLSAGEAMPGLAASELRMVARGPDTSAPEEPCQVIRTGDRLQLNFPSGNAMTFNRPTEVR
;
A
#
# COMPACT_ATOMS: atom_id res chain seq x y z
N MET A 1 41.74 12.71 -9.55
CA MET A 1 41.06 13.93 -9.06
C MET A 1 39.90 14.18 -10.03
N VAL A 2 38.71 13.72 -9.69
CA VAL A 2 37.51 13.84 -10.53
C VAL A 2 36.62 14.89 -9.88
N VAL A 3 36.32 15.94 -10.63
CA VAL A 3 35.45 17.05 -10.24
C VAL A 3 34.01 16.52 -10.23
N LEU A 4 33.40 16.45 -9.04
CA LEU A 4 31.94 16.28 -8.89
C LEU A 4 31.28 17.59 -9.30
N THR A 5 30.77 17.65 -10.53
CA THR A 5 29.80 18.68 -10.91
C THR A 5 28.48 18.38 -10.20
N ALA A 6 28.12 19.27 -9.27
CA ALA A 6 26.82 19.28 -8.61
C ALA A 6 25.70 19.21 -9.65
N HIS A 7 24.81 18.23 -9.53
CA HIS A 7 23.53 18.28 -10.21
C HIS A 7 22.69 19.36 -9.53
N PRO A 8 22.09 20.30 -10.27
CA PRO A 8 21.11 21.19 -9.69
C PRO A 8 19.95 20.33 -9.19
N ALA A 9 19.55 20.55 -7.93
CA ALA A 9 18.28 20.07 -7.42
C ALA A 9 17.20 20.62 -8.35
N ALA A 10 16.67 19.77 -9.22
CA ALA A 10 15.50 20.07 -10.00
C ALA A 10 14.36 20.25 -9.01
N THR A 11 14.13 21.51 -8.65
CA THR A 11 12.92 21.95 -7.98
C THR A 11 11.82 21.85 -9.02
N HIS A 12 11.27 20.64 -9.18
CA HIS A 12 10.06 20.42 -9.97
C HIS A 12 8.91 20.29 -8.98
N TYR A 13 8.51 21.43 -8.42
CA TYR A 13 7.12 21.59 -8.03
C TYR A 13 6.31 21.56 -9.32
N GLN A 14 5.48 20.53 -9.49
CA GLN A 14 4.15 20.55 -10.10
C GLN A 14 3.77 19.15 -10.56
N ILE A 15 2.75 18.55 -9.93
CA ILE A 15 1.42 18.51 -10.53
C ILE A 15 0.39 18.72 -9.40
N ASP A 16 -0.07 19.97 -9.25
CA ASP A 16 -1.37 20.24 -8.62
C ASP A 16 -2.38 20.31 -9.77
N THR A 17 -3.04 19.18 -10.05
CA THR A 17 -4.24 19.09 -10.90
C THR A 17 -5.53 19.29 -10.10
N GLY A 18 -5.43 19.71 -8.84
CA GLY A 18 -6.52 20.31 -8.06
C GLY A 18 -7.61 19.37 -7.54
N ASN A 19 -7.54 18.06 -7.79
CA ASN A 19 -8.56 17.09 -7.33
C ASN A 19 -8.02 15.70 -6.95
N ASP A 20 -6.71 15.48 -6.98
CA ASP A 20 -6.13 14.18 -6.64
C ASP A 20 -6.22 13.94 -5.13
N VAL A 21 -6.44 12.68 -4.74
CA VAL A 21 -6.45 12.32 -3.31
C VAL A 21 -5.04 12.46 -2.74
N ASP A 22 -4.84 13.35 -1.76
CA ASP A 22 -3.55 13.43 -1.07
C ASP A 22 -3.29 12.14 -0.25
N LEU A 23 -2.35 11.34 -0.75
CA LEU A 23 -1.87 10.08 -0.17
C LEU A 23 -0.56 10.23 0.62
N ALA A 24 0.12 11.37 0.54
CA ALA A 24 1.51 11.50 0.95
C ALA A 24 1.71 11.18 2.45
N GLY A 25 2.76 10.43 2.78
CA GLY A 25 3.11 10.07 4.16
C GLY A 25 2.53 8.73 4.61
N VAL A 26 2.40 8.57 5.93
CA VAL A 26 2.09 7.29 6.57
C VAL A 26 0.60 7.17 6.91
N TRP A 27 0.06 5.96 6.74
CA TRP A 27 -1.30 5.56 7.09
C TRP A 27 -1.28 4.24 7.87
N GLN A 28 -2.05 4.17 8.94
CA GLN A 28 -2.20 3.00 9.80
C GLN A 28 -3.34 2.13 9.29
N ALA A 29 -3.09 0.86 8.98
CA ALA A 29 -4.13 -0.08 8.57
C ALA A 29 -5.07 -0.41 9.73
N GLU A 30 -6.35 -0.63 9.42
CA GLU A 30 -7.41 -0.93 10.40
C GLU A 30 -8.19 -2.20 10.08
N THR A 31 -8.74 -2.30 8.87
CA THR A 31 -9.65 -3.38 8.50
C THR A 31 -9.37 -3.85 7.09
N TYR A 32 -9.40 -5.17 6.89
CA TYR A 32 -9.46 -5.79 5.57
C TYR A 32 -10.85 -6.38 5.35
N VAL A 33 -11.55 -5.83 4.36
CA VAL A 33 -12.91 -6.23 3.99
C VAL A 33 -12.83 -7.05 2.71
N LEU A 34 -13.31 -8.29 2.75
CA LEU A 34 -13.34 -9.16 1.59
C LEU A 34 -14.56 -8.87 0.71
N LEU A 35 -14.52 -9.32 -0.54
CA LEU A 35 -15.61 -9.15 -1.51
C LEU A 35 -16.98 -9.66 -0.98
N ASP A 36 -16.98 -10.70 -0.15
CA ASP A 36 -18.21 -11.24 0.46
C ASP A 36 -18.71 -10.46 1.69
N GLY A 37 -18.01 -9.39 2.07
CA GLY A 37 -18.29 -8.57 3.24
C GLY A 37 -17.66 -9.08 4.54
N THR A 38 -16.91 -10.19 4.53
CA THR A 38 -16.16 -10.64 5.70
C THR A 38 -15.11 -9.59 6.07
N GLU A 39 -15.06 -9.21 7.35
CA GLU A 39 -14.08 -8.26 7.87
C GLU A 39 -13.05 -8.95 8.75
N HIS A 40 -11.79 -8.53 8.62
CA HIS A 40 -10.71 -8.90 9.52
C HIS A 40 -10.01 -7.67 10.06
N PRO A 41 -9.72 -7.59 11.38
CA PRO A 41 -8.86 -6.56 11.92
C PRO A 41 -7.45 -6.67 11.33
N VAL A 42 -6.83 -5.52 11.08
CA VAL A 42 -5.48 -5.43 10.54
C VAL A 42 -4.66 -4.47 11.39
N VAL A 43 -3.39 -4.82 11.60
CA VAL A 43 -2.38 -3.91 12.11
C VAL A 43 -1.25 -3.78 11.10
N GLY A 44 -0.81 -2.57 10.84
CA GLY A 44 0.21 -2.34 9.83
C GLY A 44 0.29 -0.90 9.41
N LYS A 45 1.24 -0.60 8.54
CA LYS A 45 1.38 0.74 7.96
C LYS A 45 1.61 0.62 6.47
N ILE A 46 0.95 1.50 5.72
CA ILE A 46 1.31 1.84 4.35
C ILE A 46 1.87 3.25 4.35
N PHE A 47 2.88 3.53 3.53
CA PHE A 47 3.28 4.90 3.28
C PHE A 47 3.59 5.14 1.81
N PHE A 48 3.34 6.39 1.42
CA PHE A 48 3.58 6.90 0.08
C PHE A 48 4.60 8.03 0.17
N THR A 49 5.62 7.94 -0.66
CA THR A 49 6.57 9.03 -0.93
C THR A 49 6.14 9.75 -2.20
N GLU A 50 7.07 10.41 -2.90
CA GLU A 50 6.78 11.05 -4.19
C GLU A 50 6.33 10.03 -5.24
N ASP A 51 7.11 8.96 -5.43
CA ASP A 51 6.86 7.94 -6.47
C ASP A 51 6.74 6.52 -5.92
N ASP A 52 7.22 6.28 -4.70
CA ASP A 52 7.28 4.94 -4.09
C ASP A 52 6.19 4.74 -3.04
N TRP A 53 5.73 3.50 -2.94
CA TRP A 53 4.85 3.03 -1.88
C TRP A 53 5.42 1.76 -1.23
N THR A 54 5.07 1.56 0.02
CA THR A 54 5.35 0.31 0.72
C THR A 54 4.36 0.08 1.84
N VAL A 55 4.04 -1.18 2.09
CA VAL A 55 3.16 -1.61 3.16
C VAL A 55 3.79 -2.80 3.90
N LEU A 56 3.57 -2.83 5.20
CA LEU A 56 3.68 -4.04 6.02
C LEU A 56 2.43 -4.12 6.88
N PHE A 57 1.68 -5.21 6.75
CA PHE A 57 0.47 -5.44 7.53
C PHE A 57 0.31 -6.89 7.97
N PHE A 58 -0.49 -7.06 9.02
CA PHE A 58 -0.86 -8.34 9.60
C PHE A 58 -2.37 -8.41 9.78
N VAL A 59 -2.98 -9.49 9.31
CA VAL A 59 -4.40 -9.78 9.54
C VAL A 59 -4.53 -10.60 10.81
N LEU A 60 -5.40 -10.15 11.71
CA LEU A 60 -5.60 -10.72 13.03
C LEU A 60 -6.83 -11.63 13.05
N ASP A 61 -6.78 -12.67 13.89
CA ASP A 61 -7.99 -13.43 14.24
C ASP A 61 -8.84 -12.70 15.30
N GLU A 62 -9.95 -13.34 15.71
CA GLU A 62 -10.87 -12.83 16.74
C GLU A 62 -10.21 -12.62 18.12
N SER A 63 -9.04 -13.22 18.36
CA SER A 63 -8.25 -13.07 19.58
C SER A 63 -7.13 -12.05 19.43
N GLU A 64 -7.15 -11.23 18.37
CA GLU A 64 -6.14 -10.23 18.03
C GLU A 64 -4.74 -10.83 17.76
N VAL A 65 -4.66 -12.11 17.41
CA VAL A 65 -3.40 -12.78 17.11
C VAL A 65 -3.12 -12.68 15.60
N PRO A 66 -1.93 -12.22 15.18
CA PRO A 66 -1.53 -12.24 13.78
C PRO A 66 -1.56 -13.66 13.19
N ARG A 67 -2.35 -13.88 12.13
CA ARG A 67 -2.42 -15.15 11.40
C ARG A 67 -1.93 -15.07 9.96
N ARG A 68 -1.94 -13.86 9.41
CA ARG A 68 -1.43 -13.53 8.07
C ARG A 68 -0.56 -12.30 8.14
N GLY A 69 0.41 -12.22 7.25
CA GLY A 69 1.18 -11.01 7.00
C GLY A 69 1.50 -10.83 5.53
N SER A 70 1.55 -9.58 5.10
CA SER A 70 2.09 -9.20 3.80
C SER A 70 2.99 -7.97 3.92
N GLY A 71 4.09 -7.99 3.18
CA GLY A 71 5.02 -6.89 3.01
C GLY A 71 5.23 -6.62 1.53
N GLU A 72 4.79 -5.48 1.05
CA GLU A 72 4.72 -5.18 -0.38
C GLU A 72 5.22 -3.78 -0.66
N GLY A 73 5.62 -3.52 -1.89
CA GLY A 73 6.02 -2.19 -2.29
C GLY A 73 6.54 -2.10 -3.71
N GLY A 74 6.71 -0.86 -4.13
CA GLY A 74 7.19 -0.50 -5.46
C GLY A 74 6.83 0.94 -5.78
N THR A 75 6.50 1.20 -7.04
CA THR A 75 6.15 2.54 -7.52
C THR A 75 4.65 2.68 -7.67
N PHE A 76 4.13 3.90 -7.72
CA PHE A 76 2.72 4.14 -8.01
C PHE A 76 2.49 5.29 -8.98
N THR A 77 1.29 5.33 -9.57
CA THR A 77 0.76 6.54 -10.21
C THR A 77 -0.62 6.84 -9.64
N LEU A 78 -0.99 8.10 -9.55
CA LEU A 78 -2.30 8.56 -9.09
C LEU A 78 -2.89 9.55 -10.10
N THR A 79 -4.16 9.38 -10.43
CA THR A 79 -4.92 10.34 -11.24
C THR A 79 -6.35 10.40 -10.73
N GLY A 80 -6.74 11.51 -10.11
CA GLY A 80 -7.99 11.64 -9.38
C GLY A 80 -8.04 10.68 -8.20
N ASP A 81 -8.95 9.71 -8.28
CA ASP A 81 -9.14 8.63 -7.31
C ASP A 81 -8.57 7.28 -7.79
N GLN A 82 -7.94 7.23 -8.97
CA GLN A 82 -7.38 6.01 -9.55
C GLN A 82 -5.90 5.89 -9.19
N LEU A 83 -5.57 4.89 -8.38
CA LEU A 83 -4.21 4.58 -7.93
C LEU A 83 -3.76 3.30 -8.61
N VAL A 84 -2.64 3.32 -9.34
CA VAL A 84 -2.03 2.10 -9.88
C VAL A 84 -0.79 1.78 -9.07
N LEU A 85 -0.81 0.66 -8.35
CA LEU A 85 0.33 0.14 -7.60
C LEU A 85 1.14 -0.80 -8.50
N THR A 86 2.40 -0.46 -8.76
CA THR A 86 3.34 -1.34 -9.46
C THR A 86 4.18 -2.12 -8.44
N HIS A 87 4.02 -3.43 -8.39
CA HIS A 87 4.56 -4.32 -7.36
C HIS A 87 6.01 -4.77 -7.64
N ARG A 88 6.98 -4.09 -7.02
CA ARG A 88 8.43 -4.41 -7.14
C ARG A 88 8.87 -5.49 -6.17
N TYR A 89 8.26 -5.60 -4.99
CA TYR A 89 8.43 -6.76 -4.13
C TYR A 89 7.13 -7.14 -3.43
N HIS A 90 7.03 -8.41 -3.06
CA HIS A 90 5.90 -8.99 -2.34
C HIS A 90 6.41 -10.13 -1.46
N LEU A 91 6.22 -9.99 -0.16
CA LEU A 91 6.45 -10.99 0.88
C LEU A 91 5.09 -11.36 1.46
N SER A 92 4.74 -12.64 1.47
CA SER A 92 3.51 -13.11 2.12
C SER A 92 3.74 -14.36 2.93
N ALA A 93 2.95 -14.54 3.99
CA ALA A 93 2.88 -15.77 4.77
C ALA A 93 1.58 -15.82 5.60
N GLY A 94 1.09 -17.03 5.86
CA GLY A 94 0.17 -17.29 6.97
C GLY A 94 -0.88 -18.35 6.72
N GLU A 95 -1.63 -18.64 7.77
CA GLU A 95 -2.60 -19.73 7.83
C GLU A 95 -3.92 -19.37 7.13
N ALA A 96 -4.76 -20.35 6.85
CA ALA A 96 -6.11 -20.07 6.37
C ALA A 96 -6.93 -19.36 7.47
N MET A 97 -7.73 -18.37 7.07
CA MET A 97 -8.69 -17.66 7.92
C MET A 97 -10.06 -17.68 7.23
N PRO A 98 -11.17 -17.35 7.91
CA PRO A 98 -12.48 -17.22 7.26
C PRO A 98 -12.39 -16.31 6.01
N GLY A 99 -12.77 -16.84 4.84
CA GLY A 99 -12.69 -16.12 3.56
C GLY A 99 -11.28 -15.92 2.97
N LEU A 100 -10.21 -16.27 3.68
CA LEU A 100 -8.81 -16.10 3.25
C LEU A 100 -8.08 -17.44 3.17
N ALA A 101 -7.86 -17.95 1.95
CA ALA A 101 -7.09 -19.18 1.72
C ALA A 101 -5.60 -18.99 2.08
N ALA A 102 -4.98 -20.01 2.71
CA ALA A 102 -3.58 -19.99 3.22
C ALA A 102 -2.57 -19.38 2.22
N SER A 103 -1.53 -18.72 2.74
CA SER A 103 -0.41 -18.23 1.93
C SER A 103 0.86 -18.91 2.40
N GLU A 104 1.53 -19.60 1.48
CA GLU A 104 2.89 -20.08 1.72
C GLU A 104 3.83 -18.89 2.02
N LEU A 105 4.87 -19.15 2.82
CA LEU A 105 5.95 -18.19 3.01
C LEU A 105 6.69 -18.02 1.68
N ARG A 106 6.57 -16.84 1.09
CA ARG A 106 7.18 -16.53 -0.20
C ARG A 106 7.60 -15.08 -0.27
N MET A 107 8.79 -14.84 -0.78
CA MET A 107 9.26 -13.51 -1.18
C MET A 107 9.53 -13.49 -2.69
N VAL A 108 9.03 -12.46 -3.36
CA VAL A 108 9.34 -12.15 -4.76
C VAL A 108 9.87 -10.73 -4.80
N ALA A 109 11.04 -10.54 -5.42
CA ALA A 109 11.62 -9.23 -5.69
C ALA A 109 11.90 -9.09 -7.20
N ARG A 110 11.63 -7.92 -7.75
CA ARG A 110 11.68 -7.62 -9.18
C ARG A 110 12.61 -6.45 -9.44
N GLY A 111 13.51 -6.62 -10.41
CA GLY A 111 14.43 -5.57 -10.81
C GLY A 111 13.74 -4.43 -11.58
N PRO A 112 14.42 -3.28 -11.77
CA PRO A 112 13.88 -2.14 -12.53
C PRO A 112 13.41 -2.52 -13.94
N ASP A 113 14.18 -3.39 -14.62
CA ASP A 113 13.95 -3.80 -16.02
C ASP A 113 12.95 -4.95 -16.19
N THR A 114 12.29 -5.38 -15.12
CA THR A 114 11.29 -6.45 -15.18
C THR A 114 9.88 -5.89 -15.25
N SER A 115 9.00 -6.58 -15.98
CA SER A 115 7.57 -6.27 -15.94
C SER A 115 7.01 -6.60 -14.55
N ALA A 116 6.85 -5.57 -13.73
CA ALA A 116 6.22 -5.67 -12.43
C ALA A 116 4.69 -5.68 -12.60
N PRO A 117 3.95 -6.54 -11.86
CA PRO A 117 2.50 -6.53 -11.88
C PRO A 117 1.95 -5.17 -11.47
N GLU A 118 0.90 -4.74 -12.12
CA GLU A 118 0.14 -3.55 -11.78
C GLU A 118 -1.17 -3.95 -11.11
N GLU A 119 -1.55 -3.22 -10.07
CA GLU A 119 -2.80 -3.37 -9.36
C GLU A 119 -3.56 -2.04 -9.37
N PRO A 120 -4.57 -1.89 -10.25
CA PRO A 120 -5.36 -0.67 -10.33
C PRO A 120 -6.39 -0.63 -9.20
N CYS A 121 -6.17 0.24 -8.24
CA CYS A 121 -7.03 0.47 -7.08
C CYS A 121 -7.86 1.75 -7.26
N GLN A 122 -9.03 1.77 -6.61
CA GLN A 122 -9.72 3.03 -6.35
C GLN A 122 -9.42 3.50 -4.93
N VAL A 123 -9.19 4.80 -4.79
CA VAL A 123 -8.91 5.46 -3.51
C VAL A 123 -10.11 6.29 -3.08
N ILE A 124 -10.59 6.08 -1.86
CA ILE A 124 -11.59 6.94 -1.23
C ILE A 124 -10.96 7.57 0.01
N ARG A 125 -10.98 8.90 0.09
CA ARG A 125 -10.52 9.63 1.28
C ARG A 125 -11.65 10.43 1.92
N THR A 126 -11.80 10.28 3.22
CA THR A 126 -12.74 11.05 4.04
C THR A 126 -12.00 11.60 5.26
N GLY A 127 -11.52 12.84 5.15
CA GLY A 127 -10.69 13.47 6.19
C GLY A 127 -9.40 12.69 6.42
N ASP A 128 -9.29 12.10 7.61
CA ASP A 128 -8.13 11.31 8.04
C ASP A 128 -8.28 9.81 7.77
N ARG A 129 -9.36 9.40 7.09
CA ARG A 129 -9.59 8.01 6.67
C ARG A 129 -9.27 7.83 5.20
N LEU A 130 -8.61 6.72 4.90
CA LEU A 130 -8.29 6.25 3.56
C LEU A 130 -8.87 4.86 3.36
N GLN A 131 -9.45 4.59 2.19
CA GLN A 131 -9.86 3.25 1.78
C GLN A 131 -9.29 2.98 0.39
N LEU A 132 -8.65 1.83 0.25
CA LEU A 132 -8.19 1.28 -1.03
C LEU A 132 -9.13 0.16 -1.43
N ASN A 133 -9.80 0.28 -2.57
CA ASN A 133 -10.60 -0.78 -3.18
C ASN A 133 -9.75 -1.47 -4.25
N PHE A 134 -9.54 -2.77 -4.10
CA PHE A 134 -8.71 -3.58 -4.98
C PHE A 134 -9.51 -4.15 -6.16
N PRO A 135 -8.88 -4.53 -7.27
CA PRO A 135 -9.54 -5.21 -8.41
C PRO A 135 -10.25 -6.51 -8.03
N SER A 136 -9.80 -7.17 -6.96
CA SER A 136 -10.43 -8.38 -6.43
C SER A 136 -11.82 -8.12 -5.83
N GLY A 137 -12.18 -6.86 -5.62
CA GLY A 137 -13.38 -6.43 -4.91
C GLY A 137 -13.21 -6.41 -3.39
N ASN A 138 -12.04 -6.76 -2.87
CA ASN A 138 -11.68 -6.52 -1.48
C ASN A 138 -11.37 -5.03 -1.26
N ALA A 139 -11.37 -4.59 -0.02
CA ALA A 139 -10.94 -3.25 0.37
C ALA A 139 -10.11 -3.27 1.66
N MET A 140 -9.17 -2.34 1.79
CA MET A 140 -8.46 -2.10 3.05
C MET A 140 -8.64 -0.66 3.50
N THR A 141 -8.94 -0.47 4.77
CA THR A 141 -9.10 0.85 5.39
C THR A 141 -7.88 1.22 6.23
N PHE A 142 -7.61 2.51 6.25
CA PHE A 142 -6.49 3.09 6.98
C PHE A 142 -6.89 4.44 7.59
N ASN A 143 -6.17 4.84 8.63
CA ASN A 143 -6.25 6.18 9.20
C ASN A 143 -4.90 6.88 9.22
N ARG A 144 -4.91 8.22 9.17
CA ARG A 144 -3.73 9.01 9.54
C ARG A 144 -3.35 8.67 10.99
N PRO A 145 -2.10 8.25 11.25
CA PRO A 145 -1.67 8.02 12.61
C PRO A 145 -1.56 9.36 13.35
N THR A 146 -2.04 9.40 14.59
CA THR A 146 -1.89 10.57 15.48
C THR A 146 -0.44 10.75 15.96
N GLU A 147 0.36 9.68 15.93
CA GLU A 147 1.78 9.68 16.24
C GLU A 147 2.55 8.79 15.22
N VAL A 148 3.66 9.30 14.69
CA VAL A 148 4.62 8.50 13.93
C VAL A 148 5.59 7.88 14.93
N ARG A 149 5.29 6.67 15.41
CA ARG A 149 6.21 5.84 16.19
C ARG A 149 6.81 4.73 15.32
#